data_AF-A0A420IUJ8-F1
#
_entry.id   AF-A0A420IUJ8-F1
#
_cell.length_a   1.000
_cell.length_b   1.000
_cell.length_c   1.000
_cell.angle_alpha   90.00
_cell.angle_beta   90.00
_cell.angle_gamma   90.00
#
_symmetry.space_group_name_H-M   'P 1'
#
loop_
_entity.id
_entity.type
_entity.pdbx_description
1 polymer ?
#
loop_
_entity_poly.entity_id
_entity_poly.type
_entity_poly.pdbx_seq_one_letter_code
_entity_poly.pdbx_strand_id
1 'polypeptide(L)'
;MSDCKLKESHYSPPWADVCIIGIAGSSGSGKTTLSNAIVAKMNLPWVVILPMDSFYKPLSSELSQKAFQNEYDFDSPDAIDFEILLDRLHNLKAG
;
A
#
# COMPACT_ATOMS: atom_id res chain seq x y z
N MET A 1 10.91 -47.83 7.00
CA MET A 1 11.91 -47.00 7.70
C MET A 1 12.60 -46.13 6.66
N SER A 2 12.26 -44.84 6.57
CA SER A 2 13.09 -43.75 6.01
C SER A 2 12.32 -42.42 6.13
N ASP A 3 12.72 -41.64 7.13
CA ASP A 3 12.80 -40.18 7.17
C ASP A 3 11.52 -39.32 7.12
N CYS A 4 10.88 -39.20 8.29
CA CYS A 4 10.11 -38.02 8.66
C CYS A 4 11.07 -36.84 8.89
N LYS A 5 11.29 -36.01 7.86
CA LYS A 5 11.99 -34.72 8.01
C LYS A 5 11.20 -33.84 8.98
N LEU A 6 11.73 -33.66 10.18
CA LEU A 6 11.27 -32.67 11.14
C LEU A 6 11.34 -31.29 10.47
N LYS A 7 10.18 -30.66 10.27
CA LYS A 7 10.07 -29.25 9.88
C LYS A 7 10.64 -28.43 11.04
N GLU A 8 11.87 -27.93 10.89
CA GLU A 8 12.43 -26.95 11.82
C GLU A 8 11.44 -25.78 11.93
N SER A 9 10.90 -25.58 13.12
CA SER A 9 10.07 -24.41 13.44
C SER A 9 11.00 -23.20 13.48
N HIS A 10 11.20 -22.58 12.33
CA HIS A 10 11.94 -21.34 12.22
C HIS A 10 11.18 -20.25 12.98
N TYR A 11 11.72 -19.80 14.11
CA TYR A 11 11.18 -18.66 14.85
C TYR A 11 11.54 -17.39 14.07
N SER A 12 10.62 -16.89 13.24
CA SER A 12 10.69 -15.53 12.73
C SER A 12 10.17 -14.60 13.83
N PRO A 13 10.94 -13.61 14.29
CA PRO A 13 10.41 -12.60 15.17
C PRO A 13 9.18 -11.95 14.55
N PRO A 14 8.14 -11.60 15.32
CA PRO A 14 6.91 -11.01 14.77
C PRO A 14 7.14 -9.65 14.08
N TRP A 15 8.29 -9.02 14.27
CA TRP A 15 8.73 -7.80 13.59
C TRP A 15 9.63 -8.05 12.38
N ALA A 16 10.05 -9.29 12.12
CA ALA A 16 10.93 -9.63 11.00
C ALA A 16 10.17 -9.78 9.67
N ASP A 17 8.88 -10.10 9.73
CA ASP A 17 8.05 -10.31 8.55
C ASP A 17 7.01 -9.19 8.44
N VAL A 18 7.33 -8.19 7.61
CA VAL A 18 6.39 -7.12 7.26
C VAL A 18 5.26 -7.70 6.41
N CYS A 19 4.04 -7.64 6.94
CA CYS A 19 2.82 -8.06 6.25
C CYS A 19 2.20 -6.88 5.51
N ILE A 20 2.11 -6.99 4.18
CA ILE A 20 1.52 -5.95 3.32
C ILE A 20 0.16 -6.44 2.83
N ILE A 21 -0.89 -5.67 3.12
CA ILE A 21 -2.27 -5.98 2.71
C ILE A 21 -2.73 -4.90 1.73
N GLY A 22 -2.92 -5.28 0.47
CA GLY A 22 -3.50 -4.40 -0.55
C GLY A 22 -5.02 -4.38 -0.47
N ILE A 23 -5.62 -3.19 -0.36
CA ILE A 23 -7.08 -2.99 -0.40
C ILE A 23 -7.42 -2.23 -1.69
N ALA A 24 -7.95 -2.94 -2.68
CA ALA A 24 -8.33 -2.39 -3.99
C ALA A 24 -9.86 -2.41 -4.20
N GLY A 25 -10.36 -1.58 -5.12
CA GLY A 25 -11.78 -1.43 -5.41
C GLY A 25 -12.12 -0.09 -6.07
N SER A 26 -13.34 0.06 -6.58
CA SER A 26 -13.80 1.28 -7.26
C SER A 26 -13.79 2.50 -6.33
N SER A 27 -13.78 3.71 -6.90
CA SER A 27 -14.01 4.94 -6.13
C SER A 27 -15.37 4.87 -5.41
N GLY A 28 -15.42 5.30 -4.15
CA GLY A 28 -16.64 5.23 -3.32
C GLY A 28 -17.00 3.86 -2.74
N SER A 29 -16.26 2.78 -3.04
CA SER A 29 -16.54 1.43 -2.49
C SER A 29 -16.26 1.27 -0.98
N GLY A 30 -15.71 2.29 -0.31
CA GLY A 30 -15.47 2.27 1.14
C GLY A 30 -14.10 1.72 1.56
N LYS A 31 -13.11 1.65 0.66
CA LYS A 31 -11.74 1.20 0.97
C LYS A 31 -11.11 1.89 2.18
N THR A 32 -11.25 3.21 2.26
CA THR A 32 -10.73 4.03 3.37
C THR A 32 -11.46 3.72 4.67
N THR A 33 -12.77 3.48 4.62
CA THR A 33 -13.55 3.07 5.79
C THR A 33 -13.15 1.67 6.27
N LEU A 34 -12.96 0.74 5.35
CA LEU A 34 -12.56 -0.64 5.67
C LEU A 34 -11.15 -0.69 6.27
N SER A 35 -10.17 -0.01 5.67
CA SER A 35 -8.80 0.06 6.19
C SER A 35 -8.76 0.63 7.60
N ASN A 36 -9.43 1.77 7.84
CA ASN A 36 -9.52 2.36 9.18
C ASN A 36 -10.19 1.42 10.18
N ALA A 37 -11.26 0.72 9.78
CA ALA A 37 -11.93 -0.24 10.66
C ALA A 37 -11.05 -1.45 11.01
N ILE A 38 -10.21 -1.91 10.09
CA ILE A 38 -9.23 -2.99 10.33
C ILE A 38 -8.18 -2.53 11.34
N VAL A 39 -7.60 -1.34 11.15
CA VAL A 39 -6.60 -0.79 12.09
C VAL A 39 -7.19 -0.58 13.48
N ALA A 40 -8.40 -0.04 13.55
CA ALA A 40 -9.12 0.14 14.81
C ALA A 40 -9.41 -1.20 15.52
N LYS A 41 -9.74 -2.26 14.77
CA LYS A 41 -9.97 -3.60 15.34
C LYS A 41 -8.69 -4.29 15.79
N MET A 42 -7.57 -4.12 15.06
CA MET A 42 -6.29 -4.69 15.49
C MET A 42 -5.78 -3.99 16.75
N ASN A 43 -5.98 -2.67 16.87
CA ASN A 43 -5.56 -1.86 18.01
C ASN A 43 -4.06 -2.03 18.34
N LEU A 44 -3.24 -2.13 17.29
CA LEU A 44 -1.78 -2.30 17.37
C LEU A 44 -1.08 -1.01 16.91
N PRO A 45 -0.06 -0.51 17.64
CA PRO A 45 0.59 0.75 17.31
C PRO A 45 1.53 0.67 16.09
N TRP A 46 1.87 -0.54 15.63
CA TRP A 46 2.80 -0.77 14.51
C TRP A 46 2.11 -0.96 13.16
N VAL A 47 0.80 -0.68 13.08
CA VAL A 47 0.05 -0.76 11.82
C VAL A 47 0.03 0.62 11.17
N VAL A 48 0.46 0.69 9.90
CA VAL A 48 0.50 1.91 9.11
C VAL A 48 -0.46 1.78 7.93
N ILE A 49 -1.26 2.82 7.68
CA ILE A 49 -2.08 2.92 6.48
C ILE A 49 -1.31 3.72 5.44
N LEU A 50 -1.09 3.13 4.26
CA LEU A 50 -0.46 3.78 3.13
C LEU A 50 -1.50 4.01 2.03
N PRO A 51 -2.10 5.21 1.91
CA PRO A 51 -3.02 5.52 0.83
C PRO A 51 -2.27 5.70 -0.50
N MET A 52 -2.76 5.03 -1.55
CA MET A 52 -2.21 5.16 -2.90
C MET A 52 -2.39 6.58 -3.47
N ASP A 53 -3.40 7.31 -2.96
CA ASP A 53 -3.67 8.70 -3.30
C ASP A 53 -2.51 9.65 -2.97
N SER A 54 -1.59 9.27 -2.08
CA SER A 54 -0.38 10.07 -1.80
C SER A 54 0.72 9.93 -2.84
N PHE A 55 0.57 9.01 -3.80
CA PHE A 55 1.55 8.72 -4.84
C PHE A 55 1.16 9.28 -6.21
N TYR A 56 0.24 10.26 -6.26
CA TYR A 56 0.02 11.01 -7.49
C TYR A 56 1.26 11.81 -7.86
N LYS A 57 1.60 11.81 -9.15
CA LYS A 57 2.69 12.62 -9.66
C LYS A 57 2.37 14.11 -9.42
N PRO A 58 3.36 14.91 -8.98
CA PRO A 58 3.15 16.34 -8.83
C PRO A 58 2.78 16.95 -10.18
N LEU A 59 1.68 17.71 -10.20
CA LEU A 59 1.22 18.39 -11.40
C LEU A 59 2.13 19.60 -11.67
N SER A 60 2.60 19.74 -12.91
CA SER A 60 3.21 21.00 -13.38
C SER A 60 2.14 22.10 -13.41
N SER A 61 2.55 23.38 -13.46
CA SER A 61 1.59 24.50 -13.53
C SER A 61 0.62 24.40 -14.71
N GLU A 62 1.06 23.80 -15.81
CA GLU A 62 0.24 23.58 -17.01
C GLU A 62 -0.78 22.44 -16.81
N LEU A 63 -0.34 21.33 -16.21
CA LEU A 63 -1.22 20.20 -15.87
C LEU A 63 -2.21 20.57 -14.77
N SER A 64 -1.82 21.43 -13.82
CA SER A 64 -2.71 21.92 -12.77
C SER A 64 -3.86 22.77 -13.36
N GLN A 65 -3.60 23.55 -14.41
CA GLN A 65 -4.65 24.31 -15.10
C GLN A 65 -5.62 23.37 -15.82
N LYS A 66 -5.11 22.34 -16.51
CA LYS A 66 -5.94 21.29 -17.14
C LYS A 66 -6.76 20.51 -16.12
N ALA A 67 -6.16 20.14 -14.98
CA ALA A 67 -6.87 19.47 -13.90
C ALA A 67 -8.01 20.34 -13.34
N PHE A 68 -7.79 21.65 -13.18
CA PHE A 68 -8.84 22.58 -12.76
C PHE A 68 -9.98 22.69 -13.79
N GLN A 69 -9.67 22.48 -15.06
CA GLN A 69 -10.64 22.43 -16.16
C GLN A 69 -11.30 21.04 -16.33
N ASN A 70 -11.01 20.08 -15.45
CA ASN A 70 -11.42 18.67 -15.56
C ASN A 70 -10.91 17.96 -16.82
N GLU A 71 -9.80 18.43 -17.40
CA GLU A 71 -9.15 17.86 -18.58
C GLU A 71 -7.96 16.96 -18.22
N TYR A 72 -7.84 16.56 -16.96
CA TYR A 72 -6.78 15.68 -16.47
C TYR A 72 -7.39 14.42 -15.87
N ASP A 73 -6.97 13.27 -16.38
CA ASP A 73 -7.43 11.96 -15.91
C ASP A 73 -6.53 11.46 -14.77
N PHE A 74 -7.06 11.49 -13.55
CA PHE A 74 -6.39 10.95 -12.36
C PHE A 74 -6.51 9.43 -12.25
N ASP A 75 -7.42 8.80 -13.00
CA ASP A 75 -7.60 7.34 -12.98
C ASP A 75 -6.67 6.63 -13.98
N SER A 76 -5.94 7.40 -14.81
CA SER A 76 -4.91 6.85 -15.69
C SER A 76 -3.76 6.24 -14.87
N PRO A 77 -3.25 5.05 -15.24
CA PRO A 77 -2.05 4.49 -14.61
C PRO A 77 -0.84 5.42 -14.71
N ASP A 78 -0.81 6.34 -15.67
CA ASP A 78 0.28 7.31 -15.81
C ASP A 78 0.26 8.43 -14.75
N ALA A 79 -0.88 8.66 -14.10
CA ALA A 79 -1.03 9.68 -13.05
C ALA A 79 -0.36 9.25 -11.72
N ILE A 80 -0.17 7.94 -11.53
CA ILE A 80 0.37 7.36 -10.31
C ILE A 80 1.87 7.06 -10.49
N ASP A 81 2.66 7.41 -9.48
CA ASP A 81 4.08 7.08 -9.40
C ASP A 81 4.29 5.69 -8.77
N PHE A 82 4.17 4.66 -9.61
CA PHE A 82 4.39 3.27 -9.19
C PHE A 82 5.84 2.98 -8.78
N GLU A 83 6.81 3.70 -9.36
CA GLU A 83 8.23 3.50 -9.03
C GLU A 83 8.50 3.92 -7.59
N ILE A 84 8.02 5.08 -7.17
CA ILE A 84 8.12 5.54 -5.77
C ILE A 84 7.36 4.59 -4.83
N LEU A 85 6.17 4.13 -5.24
CA LEU A 85 5.39 3.19 -4.43
C LEU A 85 6.16 1.88 -4.20
N LEU A 86 6.70 1.28 -5.27
CA LEU A 86 7.47 0.03 -5.19
C LEU A 86 8.73 0.22 -4.36
N ASP A 87 9.47 1.31 -4.57
CA ASP A 87 10.65 1.64 -3.76
C ASP A 87 10.31 1.74 -2.27
N ARG A 88 9.22 2.41 -1.91
CA ARG A 88 8.76 2.50 -0.52
C ARG A 88 8.36 1.15 0.06
N LEU A 89 7.66 0.31 -0.70
CA LEU A 89 7.27 -1.04 -0.27
C LEU A 89 8.51 -1.95 -0.08
N HIS A 90 9.50 -1.84 -0.96
CA HIS A 90 10.76 -2.56 -0.83
C HIS A 90 11.55 -2.12 0.39
N ASN A 91 11.67 -0.82 0.63
CA ASN A 91 12.31 -0.26 1.81
C ASN A 91 11.59 -0.71 3.11
N LEU A 92 10.25 -0.68 3.13
CA LEU A 92 9.47 -1.18 4.27
C LEU A 92 9.72 -2.66 4.53
N LYS A 93 9.87 -3.48 3.49
CA LYS A 93 10.16 -4.91 3.62
C LYS A 93 11.61 -5.19 4.05
N ALA A 94 12.55 -4.30 3.71
CA ALA A 94 13.96 -4.46 4.04
C ALA A 94 14.30 -4.12 5.50
N GLY A 95 13.46 -3.30 6.16
CA GLY A 95 13.64 -2.88 7.56
C GLY A 95 14.47 -1.61 7.67
#